data_AF-A0A644YMB9-F1
#
_entry.id   AF-A0A644YMB9-F1
#
_cell.length_a   1.000
_cell.length_b   1.000
_cell.length_c   1.000
_cell.angle_alpha   90.00
_cell.angle_beta   90.00
_cell.angle_gamma   90.00
#
_symmetry.space_group_name_H-M   'P 1'
#
loop_
_entity.id
_entity.type
_entity.pdbx_description
1 polymer ?
#
loop_
_entity_poly.entity_id
_entity_poly.type
_entity_poly.pdbx_seq_one_letter_code
_entity_poly.pdbx_strand_id
1 'polypeptide(L)'
;MSKEATGENGSILGSNEYWSRVNRDTFWGKLMRQSAETNYYETLRETGSRAGDMVEEIYNDLQEHRTQICSIESSRRNTLAKQVRGLYDVCRMSGSSCSHSGECIAMLNLSGFFSNPFSDDRAIQNAIRKIKNNSDFFTSECVDLIQKAADWSISFAAGSSEKKRAFLEEIAQGKGKDFLQEVLDSYKSSSGNADMRGKCGYPINSSEYLDRMERVVFRQDVPTMCSARWGSPDYDGLLRDALESIAHQLERDLERNERENNYITDETEKNLKTAISELERCGISTGSANSKIEKLAWFVGGDPTKIRQLQSKLNALHLSNQLLEDGVYGRRTDSARFNFMEELIHGTVPSLTWVDPLQSNWTGIAAATKTTKGGRQFSKLVSADSSLPLFSADLHPYQGNPNYYHINVRASAEASAWQKSLTSQVDHMEISKEAYDILKDFQYSAKVVKIAGRIFLVAGAALDALELANTIDDDLHDADGKIGKSTYTSAVSIGGSWAGGALGAKGGALAGAAIGIAILPGIGTAIGGISGGLILGLAGSYAGSSLGKWVIDITEIGE
;
A
#
# COMPACT_ATOMS: atom_id res chain seq x y z
N MET A 1 19.55 -10.50 -4.63
CA MET A 1 18.59 -11.47 -4.07
C MET A 1 17.36 -10.68 -3.70
N SER A 2 16.21 -11.03 -4.26
CA SER A 2 14.97 -10.41 -3.81
C SER A 2 14.57 -11.06 -2.50
N LYS A 3 14.24 -10.24 -1.52
CA LYS A 3 13.79 -10.67 -0.20
C LYS A 3 12.54 -9.88 0.17
N GLU A 4 11.85 -10.36 1.19
CA GLU A 4 10.76 -9.60 1.80
C GLU A 4 11.30 -8.25 2.28
N ALA A 5 10.53 -7.20 2.01
CA ALA A 5 10.94 -5.83 2.27
C ALA A 5 11.10 -5.61 3.77
N THR A 6 12.20 -4.97 4.14
CA THR A 6 12.51 -4.63 5.53
C THR A 6 12.73 -3.15 5.65
N GLY A 7 12.30 -2.56 6.76
CA GLY A 7 12.68 -1.20 7.12
C GLY A 7 14.16 -1.09 7.48
N GLU A 8 14.68 0.14 7.54
CA GLU A 8 16.00 0.45 8.10
C GLU A 8 16.16 -0.06 9.54
N ASN A 9 15.05 -0.16 10.28
CA ASN A 9 14.98 -0.75 11.61
C ASN A 9 15.14 -2.29 11.63
N GLY A 10 15.30 -2.94 10.48
CA GLY A 10 15.53 -4.38 10.34
C GLY A 10 14.30 -5.28 10.46
N SER A 11 13.11 -4.71 10.71
CA SER A 11 11.85 -5.45 10.79
C SER A 11 11.18 -5.54 9.42
N ILE A 12 10.31 -6.53 9.21
CA ILE A 12 9.49 -6.64 7.99
C ILE A 12 8.67 -5.37 7.83
N LEU A 13 8.74 -4.75 6.66
CA LEU A 13 8.08 -3.48 6.37
C LEU A 13 6.58 -3.58 6.64
N GLY A 14 5.98 -2.59 7.30
CA GLY A 14 4.55 -2.58 7.60
C GLY A 14 4.07 -3.55 8.69
N SER A 15 4.96 -4.35 9.28
CA SER A 15 4.63 -5.21 10.42
C SER A 15 4.44 -4.43 11.72
N ASN A 16 3.80 -5.05 12.71
CA ASN A 16 3.64 -4.48 14.07
C ASN A 16 4.99 -4.11 14.72
N GLU A 17 6.03 -4.91 14.50
CA GLU A 17 7.36 -4.62 15.03
C GLU A 17 7.99 -3.41 14.33
N TYR A 18 7.82 -3.31 13.01
CA TYR A 18 8.25 -2.16 12.23
C TYR A 18 7.61 -0.87 12.76
N TRP A 19 6.28 -0.84 12.86
CA TRP A 19 5.56 0.34 13.36
C TRP A 19 5.90 0.65 14.82
N SER A 20 6.06 -0.37 15.66
CA SER A 20 6.47 -0.15 17.05
C SER A 20 7.82 0.55 17.16
N ARG A 21 8.78 0.27 16.27
CA ARG A 21 10.08 0.94 16.27
C ARG A 21 9.97 2.35 15.72
N VAL A 22 9.36 2.51 14.54
CA VAL A 22 9.15 3.83 13.88
C VAL A 22 8.44 4.80 14.82
N ASN A 23 7.36 4.37 15.47
CA ASN A 23 6.55 5.25 16.32
C ASN A 23 7.28 5.63 17.61
N ARG A 24 7.99 4.69 18.26
CA ARG A 24 8.69 4.94 19.54
C ARG A 24 9.82 5.95 19.42
N ASP A 25 10.40 6.09 18.24
CA ASP A 25 11.48 7.04 17.97
C ASP A 25 10.95 8.48 17.78
N THR A 26 9.62 8.67 17.80
CA THR A 26 8.98 9.98 17.66
C THR A 26 8.19 10.39 18.89
N PHE A 27 7.84 11.68 18.98
CA PHE A 27 6.94 12.19 20.02
C PHE A 27 5.57 11.49 20.00
N TRP A 28 5.15 10.98 18.83
CA TRP A 28 3.87 10.33 18.61
C TRP A 28 3.72 9.01 19.36
N GLY A 29 4.79 8.22 19.47
CA GLY A 29 4.71 6.86 20.03
C GLY A 29 4.21 6.80 21.47
N LYS A 30 4.40 7.86 22.27
CA LYS A 30 3.89 7.97 23.65
C LYS A 30 2.45 8.50 23.75
N LEU A 31 1.94 9.12 22.68
CA LEU A 31 0.54 9.53 22.59
C LEU A 31 -0.37 8.35 22.22
N MET A 32 0.15 7.43 21.43
CA MET A 32 -0.58 6.26 20.95
C MET A 32 -0.87 5.28 22.09
N ARG A 33 -2.04 4.64 22.04
CA ARG A 33 -2.41 3.55 22.96
C ARG A 33 -1.53 2.31 22.73
N GLN A 34 -1.23 2.02 21.47
CA GLN A 34 -0.35 0.93 21.05
C GLN A 34 0.63 1.45 20.01
N SER A 35 1.92 1.44 20.33
CA SER A 35 2.96 1.92 19.41
C SER A 35 3.09 1.07 18.14
N ALA A 36 2.60 -0.18 18.18
CA ALA A 36 2.68 -1.12 17.06
C ALA A 36 1.60 -0.90 15.97
N GLU A 37 0.62 -0.04 16.23
CA GLU A 37 -0.49 0.25 15.32
C GLU A 37 -0.23 1.53 14.52
N THR A 38 -1.14 1.86 13.60
CA THR A 38 -1.06 3.04 12.72
C THR A 38 -2.28 3.95 12.87
N ASN A 39 -2.99 3.89 14.00
CA ASN A 39 -4.20 4.66 14.30
C ASN A 39 -3.87 6.14 14.62
N TYR A 40 -3.17 6.81 13.69
CA TYR A 40 -2.64 8.15 13.87
C TYR A 40 -3.76 9.19 13.98
N TYR A 41 -4.80 9.08 13.16
CA TYR A 41 -5.88 10.05 13.15
C TYR A 41 -6.73 9.99 14.41
N GLU A 42 -7.01 8.79 14.91
CA GLU A 42 -7.68 8.61 16.20
C GLU A 42 -6.85 9.22 17.34
N THR A 43 -5.55 8.93 17.37
CA THR A 43 -4.63 9.50 18.38
C THR A 43 -4.60 11.03 18.34
N LEU A 44 -4.62 11.64 17.14
CA LEU A 44 -4.68 13.09 16.97
C LEU A 44 -6.01 13.64 17.49
N ARG A 45 -7.15 13.00 17.19
CA ARG A 45 -8.47 13.41 17.70
C ARG A 45 -8.57 13.32 19.21
N GLU A 46 -8.06 12.25 19.82
CA GLU A 46 -8.03 12.13 21.27
C GLU A 46 -7.18 13.23 21.93
N THR A 47 -6.04 13.55 21.32
CA THR A 47 -5.14 14.62 21.80
C THR A 47 -5.82 15.99 21.67
N GLY A 48 -6.50 16.22 20.55
CA GLY A 48 -7.35 17.39 20.33
C GLY A 48 -8.47 17.56 21.34
N SER A 49 -9.19 16.48 21.64
CA SER A 49 -10.25 16.48 22.67
C SER A 49 -9.68 16.88 24.03
N ARG A 50 -8.54 16.31 24.44
CA ARG A 50 -7.88 16.67 25.70
C ARG A 50 -7.44 18.13 25.72
N ALA A 51 -6.95 18.66 24.59
CA ALA A 51 -6.59 20.06 24.46
C ALA A 51 -7.81 20.98 24.60
N GLY A 52 -8.95 20.61 24.01
CA GLY A 52 -10.22 21.32 24.17
C GLY A 52 -10.68 21.33 25.63
N ASP A 53 -10.74 20.16 26.26
CA ASP A 53 -11.09 20.02 27.68
C ASP A 53 -10.17 20.84 28.60
N MET A 54 -8.89 20.93 28.24
CA MET A 54 -7.93 21.75 28.98
C MET A 54 -8.21 23.25 28.86
N VAL A 55 -8.60 23.72 27.68
CA VAL A 55 -9.02 25.11 27.49
C VAL A 55 -10.30 25.41 28.28
N GLU A 56 -11.23 24.46 28.37
CA GLU A 56 -12.41 24.58 29.22
C GLU A 56 -12.05 24.66 30.72
N GLU A 57 -11.05 23.89 31.17
CA GLU A 57 -10.55 24.00 32.54
C GLU A 57 -9.93 25.38 32.80
N ILE A 58 -9.05 25.86 31.90
CA ILE A 58 -8.46 27.20 31.99
C ILE A 58 -9.55 28.27 32.03
N TYR A 59 -10.56 28.16 31.16
CA TYR A 59 -11.66 29.11 31.11
C TYR A 59 -12.39 29.21 32.45
N ASN A 60 -12.75 28.07 33.03
CA ASN A 60 -13.43 28.02 34.32
C ASN A 60 -12.57 28.64 35.43
N ASP A 61 -11.28 28.31 35.47
CA ASP A 61 -10.33 28.87 36.44
C ASP A 61 -10.20 30.40 36.28
N LEU A 62 -10.18 30.91 35.04
CA LEU A 62 -10.16 32.36 34.79
C LEU A 62 -11.48 33.04 35.16
N GLN A 63 -12.62 32.43 34.88
CA GLN A 63 -13.93 32.99 35.24
C GLN A 63 -14.11 33.08 36.75
N GLU A 64 -13.69 32.06 37.50
CA GLU A 64 -13.77 32.05 38.97
C GLU A 64 -13.01 33.22 39.59
N HIS A 65 -11.84 33.56 39.02
CA HIS A 65 -10.97 34.63 39.52
C HIS A 65 -10.99 35.89 38.67
N ARG A 66 -12.06 36.14 37.90
CA ARG A 66 -12.13 37.17 36.85
C ARG A 66 -11.65 38.55 37.32
N THR A 67 -12.12 39.02 38.47
CA THR A 67 -11.77 40.36 39.00
C THR A 67 -10.32 40.48 39.46
N GLN A 68 -9.64 39.37 39.70
CA GLN A 68 -8.27 39.31 40.21
C GLN A 68 -7.24 39.08 39.10
N ILE A 69 -7.65 38.74 37.87
CA ILE A 69 -6.75 38.53 36.71
C ILE A 69 -5.83 39.74 36.47
N CYS A 70 -6.32 40.97 36.71
CA CYS A 70 -5.54 42.19 36.55
C CYS A 70 -4.33 42.29 37.50
N SER A 71 -4.34 41.54 38.61
CA SER A 71 -3.24 41.49 39.58
C SER A 71 -2.05 40.65 39.11
N ILE A 72 -2.27 39.75 38.15
CA ILE A 72 -1.23 38.88 37.60
C ILE A 72 -0.24 39.72 36.78
N GLU A 73 1.03 39.36 36.79
CA GLU A 73 2.01 40.02 35.93
C GLU A 73 1.67 39.85 34.43
N SER A 74 1.78 40.94 33.67
CA SER A 74 1.53 40.98 32.23
C SER A 74 2.27 39.90 31.44
N SER A 75 3.54 39.65 31.79
CA SER A 75 4.37 38.60 31.17
C SER A 75 3.78 37.19 31.38
N ARG A 76 3.28 36.92 32.58
CA ARG A 76 2.67 35.63 32.96
C ARG A 76 1.32 35.43 32.29
N ARG A 77 0.48 36.47 32.21
CA ARG A 77 -0.78 36.41 31.45
C ARG A 77 -0.56 36.15 29.97
N ASN A 78 0.41 36.85 29.36
CA ASN A 78 0.78 36.64 27.96
C ASN A 78 1.26 35.20 27.72
N THR A 79 2.00 34.63 28.67
CA THR A 79 2.47 33.24 28.59
C THR A 79 1.30 32.24 28.58
N LEU A 80 0.32 32.38 29.47
CA LEU A 80 -0.87 31.52 29.42
C LEU A 80 -1.75 31.77 28.20
N ALA A 81 -1.85 33.02 27.73
CA ALA A 81 -2.61 33.33 26.50
C ALA A 81 -2.01 32.60 25.29
N LYS A 82 -0.67 32.53 25.23
CA LYS A 82 0.06 31.74 24.23
C LYS A 82 -0.18 30.24 24.42
N GLN A 83 -0.21 29.73 25.65
CA GLN A 83 -0.56 28.32 25.92
C GLN A 83 -1.97 27.98 25.43
N VAL A 84 -2.96 28.81 25.74
CA VAL A 84 -4.35 28.65 25.26
C VAL A 84 -4.39 28.64 23.74
N ARG A 85 -3.63 29.54 23.08
CA ARG A 85 -3.53 29.57 21.61
C ARG A 85 -2.94 28.27 21.07
N GLY A 86 -1.82 27.79 21.63
CA GLY A 86 -1.22 26.52 21.20
C GLY A 86 -2.17 25.33 21.37
N LEU A 87 -2.91 25.26 22.47
CA LEU A 87 -3.92 24.21 22.69
C LEU A 87 -5.07 24.31 21.67
N TYR A 88 -5.50 25.54 21.34
CA TYR A 88 -6.47 25.77 20.26
C TYR A 88 -5.95 25.31 18.90
N ASP A 89 -4.66 25.53 18.59
CA ASP A 89 -4.08 25.09 17.33
C ASP A 89 -4.04 23.55 17.22
N VAL A 90 -3.82 22.83 18.32
CA VAL A 90 -4.00 21.36 18.38
C VAL A 90 -5.45 20.94 18.13
N CYS A 91 -6.42 21.66 18.70
CA CYS A 91 -7.84 21.41 18.44
C CYS A 91 -8.16 21.63 16.96
N ARG A 92 -7.64 22.69 16.35
CA ARG A 92 -7.81 23.00 14.94
C ARG A 92 -7.20 21.93 14.04
N MET A 93 -5.97 21.47 14.34
CA MET A 93 -5.29 20.41 13.60
C MET A 93 -6.09 19.10 13.64
N SER A 94 -6.68 18.77 14.78
CA SER A 94 -7.46 17.52 14.97
C SER A 94 -8.92 17.61 14.52
N GLY A 95 -9.42 18.81 14.20
CA GLY A 95 -10.84 19.04 13.95
C GLY A 95 -11.72 18.94 15.21
N SER A 96 -11.14 19.11 16.40
CA SER A 96 -11.84 19.09 17.68
C SER A 96 -12.40 20.47 18.05
N SER A 97 -13.48 20.51 18.83
CA SER A 97 -14.07 21.76 19.32
C SER A 97 -13.22 22.42 20.40
N CYS A 98 -13.12 23.75 20.37
CA CYS A 98 -12.43 24.56 21.37
C CYS A 98 -13.10 25.93 21.46
N SER A 99 -14.18 26.02 22.24
CA SER A 99 -15.13 27.13 22.18
C SER A 99 -14.64 28.37 22.93
N HIS A 100 -14.06 28.19 24.12
CA HIS A 100 -13.72 29.32 25.00
C HIS A 100 -12.27 29.84 24.86
N SER A 101 -11.52 29.41 23.84
CA SER A 101 -10.14 29.87 23.64
C SER A 101 -10.06 31.39 23.42
N GLY A 102 -10.97 31.95 22.62
CA GLY A 102 -11.07 33.39 22.38
C GLY A 102 -11.40 34.17 23.64
N GLU A 103 -12.32 33.67 24.47
CA GLU A 103 -12.70 34.29 25.75
C GLU A 103 -11.56 34.24 26.76
N CYS A 104 -10.84 33.12 26.87
CA CYS A 104 -9.64 33.01 27.68
C CYS A 104 -8.61 34.07 27.29
N ILE A 105 -8.31 34.18 25.99
CA ILE A 105 -7.35 35.16 25.47
C ILE A 105 -7.83 36.59 25.74
N ALA A 106 -9.12 36.88 25.56
CA ALA A 106 -9.70 38.20 25.87
C ALA A 106 -9.57 38.55 27.36
N MET A 107 -9.86 37.60 28.25
CA MET A 107 -9.69 37.78 29.70
C MET A 107 -8.24 38.03 30.08
N LEU A 108 -7.30 37.27 29.52
CA LEU A 108 -5.87 37.41 29.79
C LEU A 108 -5.28 38.71 29.23
N ASN A 109 -5.84 39.20 28.13
CA ASN A 109 -5.51 40.51 27.56
C ASN A 109 -6.24 41.67 28.23
N LEU A 110 -7.05 41.42 29.28
CA LEU A 110 -7.85 42.42 29.98
C LEU A 110 -8.79 43.20 29.03
N SER A 111 -9.26 42.55 27.96
CA SER A 111 -10.18 43.17 27.00
C SER A 111 -11.52 43.48 27.68
N GLY A 112 -11.91 44.76 27.70
CA GLY A 112 -13.14 45.22 28.35
C GLY A 112 -13.09 45.27 29.88
N PHE A 113 -11.90 45.14 30.48
CA PHE A 113 -11.72 45.30 31.94
C PHE A 113 -11.63 46.76 32.38
N PHE A 114 -11.13 47.64 31.50
CA PHE A 114 -10.99 49.06 31.80
C PHE A 114 -12.17 49.83 31.21
N SER A 115 -12.72 50.73 32.02
CA SER A 115 -13.83 51.60 31.60
C SER A 115 -13.31 52.82 30.84
N ASN A 116 -12.07 53.23 31.12
CA ASN A 116 -11.41 54.34 30.45
C ASN A 116 -10.77 53.88 29.11
N PRO A 117 -11.12 54.48 27.97
CA PRO A 117 -10.61 54.10 26.65
C PRO A 117 -9.11 54.40 26.46
N PHE A 118 -8.51 55.20 27.32
CA PHE A 118 -7.08 55.54 27.30
C PHE A 118 -6.25 54.67 28.24
N SER A 119 -6.89 53.76 28.97
CA SER A 119 -6.22 52.86 29.88
C SER A 119 -5.75 51.60 29.16
N ASP A 120 -4.49 51.26 29.42
CA ASP A 120 -3.93 49.97 29.04
C ASP A 120 -3.15 49.39 30.22
N ASP A 121 -2.99 48.06 30.19
CA ASP A 121 -2.31 47.31 31.24
C ASP A 121 -0.88 47.83 31.51
N ARG A 122 -0.16 48.22 30.44
CA ARG A 122 1.22 48.71 30.56
C ARG A 122 1.25 50.03 31.34
N ALA A 123 0.33 50.94 31.08
CA ALA A 123 0.20 52.22 31.77
C ALA A 123 -0.13 52.03 33.25
N ILE A 124 -1.05 51.10 33.57
CA ILE A 124 -1.46 50.80 34.95
C ILE A 124 -0.32 50.13 35.71
N GLN A 125 0.34 49.12 35.14
CA GLN A 125 1.48 48.46 35.80
C GLN A 125 2.68 49.39 35.97
N ASN A 126 2.91 50.31 35.03
CA ASN A 126 3.91 51.36 35.19
C ASN A 126 3.58 52.30 36.35
N ALA A 127 2.32 52.72 36.48
CA ALA A 127 1.86 53.51 37.62
C ALA A 127 2.04 52.76 38.95
N ILE A 128 1.60 51.49 39.03
CA ILE A 128 1.78 50.64 40.21
C ILE A 128 3.26 50.50 40.59
N ARG A 129 4.16 50.32 39.61
CA ARG A 129 5.60 50.25 39.87
C ARG A 129 6.13 51.55 40.46
N LYS A 130 5.68 52.70 39.96
CA LYS A 130 6.04 54.02 40.49
C LYS A 130 5.50 54.25 41.91
N ILE A 131 4.33 53.69 42.24
CA ILE A 131 3.78 53.70 43.61
C ILE A 131 4.65 52.85 44.55
N LYS A 132 5.03 51.64 44.14
CA LYS A 132 5.81 50.71 44.96
C LYS A 132 7.25 51.18 45.19
N ASN A 133 7.85 51.84 44.20
CA ASN A 133 9.26 52.25 44.21
C ASN A 133 9.45 53.77 44.38
N ASN A 134 8.46 54.49 44.91
CA ASN A 134 8.57 55.94 45.09
C ASN A 134 9.61 56.29 46.17
N SER A 135 10.48 57.26 45.88
CA SER A 135 11.52 57.72 46.82
C SER A 135 11.10 58.89 47.70
N ASP A 136 10.07 59.65 47.30
CA ASP A 136 9.64 60.86 48.00
C ASP A 136 8.53 60.61 49.02
N PHE A 137 7.72 59.56 48.83
CA PHE A 137 6.55 59.25 49.64
C PHE A 137 6.53 57.77 50.04
N PHE A 138 6.01 57.49 51.24
CA PHE A 138 5.68 56.11 51.62
C PHE A 138 4.55 55.57 50.75
N THR A 139 4.54 54.26 50.50
CA THR A 139 3.53 53.62 49.66
C THR A 139 2.10 53.89 50.14
N SER A 140 1.87 53.93 51.46
CA SER A 140 0.55 54.30 52.03
C SER A 140 0.16 55.75 51.71
N GLU A 141 1.12 56.68 51.74
CA GLU A 141 0.86 58.08 51.37
C GLU A 141 0.61 58.22 49.86
N CYS A 142 1.34 57.49 49.01
CA CYS A 142 1.07 57.43 47.57
C CYS A 142 -0.37 57.00 47.30
N VAL A 143 -0.84 55.91 47.94
CA VAL A 143 -2.20 55.40 47.76
C VAL A 143 -3.24 56.42 48.23
N ASP A 144 -3.05 57.05 49.39
CA ASP A 144 -3.94 58.10 49.90
C ASP A 144 -4.02 59.32 48.97
N LEU A 145 -2.88 59.76 48.41
CA LEU A 145 -2.84 60.87 47.46
C LEU A 145 -3.59 60.54 46.17
N ILE A 146 -3.38 59.33 45.64
CA ILE A 146 -4.06 58.88 44.41
C ILE A 146 -5.55 58.75 44.67
N GLN A 147 -5.97 58.22 45.84
CA GLN A 147 -7.38 58.14 46.23
C GLN A 147 -8.03 59.52 46.27
N LYS A 148 -7.42 60.49 46.94
CA LYS A 148 -7.91 61.88 46.97
C LYS A 148 -7.99 62.50 45.56
N ALA A 149 -7.02 62.17 44.70
CA ALA A 149 -6.98 62.69 43.34
C ALA A 149 -8.05 62.07 42.42
N ALA A 150 -8.35 60.79 42.61
CA ALA A 150 -9.43 60.08 41.93
C ALA A 150 -10.81 60.61 42.37
N ASP A 151 -11.01 60.83 43.68
CA ASP A 151 -12.27 61.30 44.25
C ASP A 151 -12.58 62.76 43.88
N TRP A 152 -11.56 63.63 43.92
CA TRP A 152 -11.74 65.08 43.77
C TRP A 152 -11.03 65.64 42.53
N SER A 153 -9.71 65.80 42.60
CA SER A 153 -8.84 66.20 41.49
C SER A 153 -7.37 66.16 41.92
N ILE A 154 -6.45 66.16 40.94
CA ILE A 154 -5.01 66.28 41.20
C ILE A 154 -4.68 67.57 41.97
N SER A 155 -5.28 68.70 41.60
CA SER A 155 -5.04 69.98 42.26
C SER A 155 -5.52 70.00 43.71
N PHE A 156 -6.67 69.37 44.00
CA PHE A 156 -7.19 69.25 45.35
C PHE A 156 -6.31 68.35 46.22
N ALA A 157 -5.91 67.18 45.70
CA ALA A 157 -5.08 66.22 46.44
C ALA A 157 -3.67 66.74 46.71
N ALA A 158 -3.09 67.51 45.77
CA ALA A 158 -1.76 68.10 45.92
C ALA A 158 -1.74 69.35 46.83
N GLY A 159 -2.84 70.12 46.88
CA GLY A 159 -2.88 71.41 47.54
C GLY A 159 -1.83 72.37 46.95
N SER A 160 -1.05 73.02 47.81
CA SER A 160 0.07 73.89 47.40
C SER A 160 1.40 73.15 47.19
N SER A 161 1.43 71.82 47.29
CA SER A 161 2.67 71.04 47.17
C SER A 161 2.97 70.67 45.72
N GLU A 162 4.02 71.29 45.18
CA GLU A 162 4.49 71.00 43.82
C GLU A 162 5.00 69.56 43.67
N LYS A 163 5.62 68.99 44.72
CA LYS A 163 6.04 67.58 44.74
C LYS A 163 4.85 66.63 44.62
N LYS A 164 3.77 66.85 45.39
CA LYS A 164 2.56 66.01 45.32
C LYS A 164 1.87 66.14 43.97
N ARG A 165 1.85 67.35 43.40
CA ARG A 165 1.31 67.61 42.07
C ARG A 165 2.09 66.85 40.99
N ALA A 166 3.42 66.97 40.99
CA ALA A 166 4.28 66.29 40.02
C ALA A 166 4.12 64.76 40.09
N PHE A 167 4.09 64.19 41.30
CA PHE A 167 3.84 62.76 41.49
C PHE A 167 2.48 62.33 40.91
N LEU A 168 1.41 63.04 41.23
CA LEU A 168 0.06 62.70 40.74
C LEU A 168 -0.07 62.87 39.23
N GLU A 169 0.52 63.92 38.64
CA GLU A 169 0.57 64.11 37.19
C GLU A 169 1.35 62.99 36.49
N GLU A 170 2.47 62.57 37.09
CA GLU A 170 3.30 61.48 36.59
C GLU A 170 2.57 60.13 36.62
N ILE A 171 1.81 59.85 37.70
CA ILE A 171 0.98 58.66 37.79
C ILE A 171 -0.17 58.74 36.78
N ALA A 172 -0.89 59.87 36.72
CA ALA A 172 -2.05 60.06 35.85
C ALA A 172 -1.72 59.98 34.36
N GLN A 173 -0.50 60.33 33.95
CA GLN A 173 -0.03 60.28 32.55
C GLN A 173 -0.98 61.01 31.58
N GLY A 174 -1.66 62.07 32.05
CA GLY A 174 -2.67 62.81 31.28
C GLY A 174 -3.99 62.06 31.03
N LYS A 175 -4.18 60.87 31.59
CA LYS A 175 -5.36 60.00 31.37
C LYS A 175 -6.56 60.29 32.28
N GLY A 176 -6.45 61.32 33.13
CA GLY A 176 -7.53 61.82 33.98
C GLY A 176 -7.77 61.01 35.26
N LYS A 177 -8.81 61.38 36.01
CA LYS A 177 -9.13 60.81 37.33
C LYS A 177 -9.63 59.36 37.26
N ASP A 178 -10.32 58.98 36.18
CA ASP A 178 -10.84 57.62 36.02
C ASP A 178 -9.69 56.60 35.88
N PHE A 179 -8.59 57.01 35.23
CA PHE A 179 -7.36 56.21 35.21
C PHE A 179 -6.73 56.07 36.60
N LEU A 180 -6.74 57.13 37.43
CA LEU A 180 -6.25 57.04 38.81
C LEU A 180 -7.08 56.07 39.65
N GLN A 181 -8.40 56.05 39.44
CA GLN A 181 -9.29 55.09 40.08
C GLN A 181 -8.95 53.65 39.64
N GLU A 182 -8.75 53.41 38.34
CA GLU A 182 -8.35 52.08 37.83
C GLU A 182 -6.97 51.63 38.36
N VAL A 183 -6.02 52.56 38.52
CA VAL A 183 -4.72 52.28 39.16
C VAL A 183 -4.90 51.88 40.63
N LEU A 184 -5.79 52.55 41.38
CA LEU A 184 -6.09 52.20 42.77
C LEU A 184 -6.75 50.82 42.88
N ASP A 185 -7.74 50.57 42.04
CA ASP A 185 -8.48 49.31 42.07
C ASP A 185 -7.57 48.13 41.72
N SER A 186 -6.70 48.30 40.73
CA SER A 186 -5.67 47.32 40.38
C SER A 186 -4.61 47.16 41.48
N TYR A 187 -4.15 48.26 42.09
CA TYR A 187 -3.19 48.22 43.21
C TYR A 187 -3.76 47.46 44.41
N LYS A 188 -4.99 47.79 44.84
CA LYS A 188 -5.67 47.13 45.97
C LYS A 188 -5.89 45.65 45.68
N SER A 189 -6.34 45.31 44.48
CA SER A 189 -6.52 43.91 44.03
C SER A 189 -5.21 43.13 44.06
N SER A 190 -4.07 43.77 43.73
CA SER A 190 -2.74 43.15 43.80
C SER A 190 -2.13 43.04 45.20
N SER A 191 -2.68 43.76 46.17
CA SER A 191 -2.23 43.74 47.57
C SER A 191 -2.91 42.66 48.42
N GLY A 192 -4.03 42.12 47.93
CA GLY A 192 -4.63 40.91 48.47
C GLY A 192 -3.81 39.70 48.04
N ASN A 193 -3.22 39.01 49.01
CA ASN A 193 -2.53 37.72 48.82
C ASN A 193 -3.54 36.59 48.55
N ALA A 194 -4.46 36.80 47.62
CA ALA A 194 -5.35 35.75 47.16
C ALA A 194 -4.51 34.80 46.30
N ASP A 195 -4.22 33.62 46.84
CA ASP A 195 -3.58 32.52 46.13
C ASP A 195 -4.55 32.05 45.04
N MET A 196 -4.53 32.73 43.88
CA MET A 196 -5.36 32.40 42.71
C MET A 196 -4.93 31.03 42.19
N ARG A 197 -5.50 29.97 42.76
CA ARG A 197 -5.26 28.60 42.35
C ARG A 197 -6.32 28.15 41.38
N GLY A 198 -5.90 27.45 40.34
CA GLY A 198 -6.82 26.72 39.49
C GLY A 198 -7.25 25.42 40.14
N LYS A 199 -8.16 24.68 39.47
CA LYS A 199 -8.65 23.38 39.94
C LYS A 199 -7.53 22.35 40.20
N CYS A 200 -6.43 22.46 39.48
CA CYS A 200 -5.24 21.62 39.69
C CYS A 200 -4.45 21.94 40.97
N GLY A 201 -4.86 22.95 41.75
CA GLY A 201 -4.23 23.34 43.01
C GLY A 201 -2.95 24.16 42.85
N TYR A 202 -2.49 24.42 41.63
CA TYR A 202 -1.36 25.31 41.35
C TYR A 202 -1.83 26.75 41.14
N PRO A 203 -1.00 27.75 41.51
CA PRO A 203 -1.30 29.14 41.19
C PRO A 203 -1.43 29.31 39.67
N ILE A 204 -2.49 29.99 39.22
CA ILE A 204 -2.75 30.26 37.80
C ILE A 204 -1.53 31.01 37.22
N ASN A 205 -1.08 30.59 36.04
CA ASN A 205 0.14 31.07 35.36
C ASN A 205 1.47 30.73 36.06
N SER A 206 1.50 29.83 37.05
CA SER A 206 2.76 29.25 37.56
C SER A 206 3.35 28.27 36.56
N SER A 207 4.66 28.01 36.65
CA SER A 207 5.29 27.01 35.79
C SER A 207 4.67 25.64 35.99
N GLU A 208 4.28 25.30 37.22
CA GLU A 208 3.61 24.05 37.59
C GLU A 208 2.22 23.95 36.97
N TYR A 209 1.48 25.06 36.95
CA TYR A 209 0.19 25.14 36.26
C TYR A 209 0.34 24.88 34.77
N LEU A 210 1.25 25.60 34.08
CA LEU A 210 1.49 25.43 32.65
C LEU A 210 1.95 24.00 32.32
N ASP A 211 2.90 23.46 33.10
CA ASP A 211 3.45 22.11 32.94
C ASP A 211 2.38 21.03 33.12
N ARG A 212 1.49 21.20 34.12
CA ARG A 212 0.37 20.29 34.36
C ARG A 212 -0.56 20.22 33.14
N MET A 213 -0.83 21.35 32.51
CA MET A 213 -1.71 21.41 31.33
C MET A 213 -1.11 20.65 30.16
N GLU A 214 0.17 20.89 29.88
CA GLU A 214 0.94 20.14 28.88
C GLU A 214 0.93 18.64 29.17
N ARG A 215 1.24 18.23 30.42
CA ARG A 215 1.25 16.82 30.82
C ARG A 215 -0.10 16.12 30.63
N VAL A 216 -1.22 16.78 30.95
CA VAL A 216 -2.54 16.17 30.80
C VAL A 216 -2.89 15.97 29.32
N VAL A 217 -2.58 16.94 28.47
CA VAL A 217 -2.89 16.89 27.03
C VAL A 217 -1.99 15.88 26.32
N PHE A 218 -0.68 15.95 26.54
CA PHE A 218 0.32 15.18 25.80
C PHE A 218 0.74 13.88 26.50
N ARG A 219 0.32 13.64 27.75
CA ARG A 219 0.67 12.45 28.55
C ARG A 219 2.18 12.21 28.71
N GLN A 220 2.97 13.23 28.44
CA GLN A 220 4.43 13.22 28.49
C GLN A 220 4.93 14.65 28.60
N ASP A 221 6.24 14.80 28.86
CA ASP A 221 6.89 16.09 28.87
C ASP A 221 7.00 16.66 27.45
N VAL A 222 6.59 17.91 27.27
CA VAL A 222 6.74 18.63 26.01
C VAL A 222 8.18 19.16 25.92
N PRO A 223 8.86 19.03 24.75
CA PRO A 223 10.17 19.62 24.56
C PRO A 223 10.20 21.13 24.88
N THR A 224 11.28 21.58 25.51
CA THR A 224 11.48 22.97 25.96
C THR A 224 11.15 24.00 24.86
N MET A 225 11.53 23.72 23.60
CA MET A 225 11.31 24.64 22.47
C MET A 225 9.85 24.78 22.06
N CYS A 226 9.01 23.80 22.40
CA CYS A 226 7.59 23.79 22.06
C CYS A 226 6.70 24.11 23.27
N SER A 227 7.28 24.23 24.48
CA SER A 227 6.54 24.44 25.73
C SER A 227 6.25 25.92 25.98
N ALA A 228 5.07 26.20 26.54
CA ALA A 228 4.69 27.55 26.93
C ALA A 228 5.58 28.11 28.05
N ARG A 229 6.28 27.25 28.80
CA ARG A 229 7.17 27.67 29.91
C ARG A 229 8.35 28.53 29.44
N TRP A 230 8.79 28.36 28.20
CA TRP A 230 10.07 28.91 27.72
C TRP A 230 9.90 29.87 26.54
N GLY A 231 8.69 30.05 26.01
CA GLY A 231 8.49 30.90 24.85
C GLY A 231 7.08 30.85 24.29
N SER A 232 6.99 30.93 22.96
CA SER A 232 5.73 30.70 22.25
C SER A 232 5.62 29.19 22.02
N PRO A 233 4.59 28.52 22.55
CA PRO A 233 4.41 27.10 22.33
C PRO A 233 4.11 26.83 20.86
N ASP A 234 4.61 25.71 20.36
CA ASP A 234 4.41 25.20 19.01
C ASP A 234 4.01 23.73 19.07
N TYR A 235 2.81 23.50 19.59
CA TYR A 235 2.32 22.15 19.85
C TYR A 235 1.87 21.44 18.56
N ASP A 236 1.13 22.12 17.69
CA ASP A 236 0.70 21.51 16.42
C ASP A 236 1.88 21.32 15.46
N GLY A 237 2.89 22.20 15.49
CA GLY A 237 4.17 21.96 14.82
C GLY A 237 4.86 20.70 15.35
N LEU A 238 5.02 20.56 16.67
CA LEU A 238 5.58 19.35 17.29
C LEU A 238 4.85 18.06 16.88
N LEU A 239 3.51 18.10 16.87
CA LEU A 239 2.67 16.97 16.45
C LEU A 239 2.83 16.66 14.96
N ARG A 240 2.86 17.69 14.11
CA ARG A 240 3.06 17.57 12.66
C ARG A 240 4.43 17.00 12.34
N ASP A 241 5.48 17.58 12.89
CA ASP A 241 6.88 17.17 12.66
C ASP A 241 7.09 15.69 13.03
N ALA A 242 6.45 15.23 14.13
CA ALA A 242 6.52 13.83 14.53
C ALA A 242 5.87 12.89 13.48
N LEU A 243 4.70 13.26 12.94
CA LEU A 243 4.03 12.48 11.90
C LEU A 243 4.76 12.57 10.54
N GLU A 244 5.31 13.73 10.19
CA GLU A 244 6.14 13.91 8.99
C GLU A 244 7.41 13.06 9.08
N SER A 245 8.03 12.97 10.26
CA SER A 245 9.17 12.06 10.48
C SER A 245 8.82 10.60 10.21
N ILE A 246 7.63 10.14 10.66
CA ILE A 246 7.12 8.79 10.37
C ILE A 246 6.92 8.60 8.87
N ALA A 247 6.24 9.54 8.20
CA ALA A 247 5.98 9.49 6.77
C ALA A 247 7.27 9.47 5.94
N HIS A 248 8.25 10.31 6.29
CA HIS A 248 9.54 10.34 5.64
C HIS A 248 10.35 9.07 5.87
N GLN A 249 10.27 8.45 7.05
CA GLN A 249 10.91 7.16 7.29
C GLN A 249 10.29 6.06 6.43
N LEU A 250 8.95 5.99 6.38
CA LEU A 250 8.24 5.07 5.50
C LEU A 250 8.65 5.27 4.03
N GLU A 251 8.72 6.52 3.56
CA GLU A 251 9.08 6.81 2.16
C GLU A 251 10.51 6.36 1.85
N ARG A 252 11.49 6.64 2.73
CA ARG A 252 12.87 6.15 2.56
C ARG A 252 12.94 4.63 2.53
N ASP A 253 12.19 3.97 3.41
CA ASP A 253 12.13 2.50 3.45
C ASP A 253 11.52 1.93 2.16
N LEU A 254 10.44 2.52 1.64
CA LEU A 254 9.82 2.13 0.38
C LEU A 254 10.79 2.33 -0.80
N GLU A 255 11.44 3.49 -0.90
CA GLU A 255 12.41 3.81 -1.95
C GLU A 255 13.59 2.86 -1.96
N ARG A 256 14.13 2.57 -0.77
CA ARG A 256 15.22 1.63 -0.61
C ARG A 256 14.82 0.24 -1.11
N ASN A 257 13.64 -0.24 -0.69
CA ASN A 257 13.15 -1.56 -1.08
C ASN A 257 12.83 -1.64 -2.58
N GLU A 258 12.33 -0.57 -3.19
CA GLU A 258 12.10 -0.49 -4.64
C GLU A 258 13.44 -0.60 -5.39
N ARG A 259 14.44 0.19 -4.97
CA ARG A 259 15.79 0.17 -5.56
C ARG A 259 16.48 -1.19 -5.41
N GLU A 260 16.29 -1.84 -4.27
CA GLU A 260 16.86 -3.17 -3.97
C GLU A 260 16.08 -4.32 -4.62
N ASN A 261 14.96 -4.04 -5.30
CA ASN A 261 14.07 -5.03 -5.91
C ASN A 261 13.55 -6.06 -4.88
N ASN A 262 13.16 -5.58 -3.71
CA ASN A 262 12.49 -6.37 -2.67
C ASN A 262 10.98 -6.46 -2.94
N TYR A 263 10.29 -7.36 -2.24
CA TYR A 263 8.83 -7.55 -2.38
C TYR A 263 8.11 -7.32 -1.07
N ILE A 264 6.82 -7.00 -1.13
CA ILE A 264 5.89 -7.07 -0.01
C ILE A 264 4.77 -8.08 -0.31
N THR A 265 4.19 -8.65 0.74
CA THR A 265 2.99 -9.50 0.65
C THR A 265 1.72 -8.65 0.50
N ASP A 266 0.60 -9.25 0.07
CA ASP A 266 -0.70 -8.55 0.00
C ASP A 266 -1.19 -8.04 1.37
N GLU A 267 -0.92 -8.80 2.44
CA GLU A 267 -1.23 -8.36 3.80
C GLU A 267 -0.41 -7.12 4.17
N THR A 268 0.89 -7.12 3.82
CA THR A 268 1.77 -5.97 4.03
C THR A 268 1.32 -4.76 3.22
N GLU A 269 0.96 -4.95 1.95
CA GLU A 269 0.40 -3.88 1.12
C GLU A 269 -0.83 -3.25 1.78
N LYS A 270 -1.79 -4.08 2.22
CA LYS A 270 -3.01 -3.60 2.87
C LYS A 270 -2.67 -2.78 4.12
N ASN A 271 -1.78 -3.29 4.97
CA ASN A 271 -1.38 -2.61 6.20
C ASN A 271 -0.68 -1.27 5.91
N LEU A 272 0.20 -1.22 4.90
CA LEU A 272 0.88 0.01 4.48
C LEU A 272 -0.09 1.03 3.89
N LYS A 273 -1.06 0.61 3.06
CA LYS A 273 -2.12 1.48 2.51
C LYS A 273 -3.00 2.05 3.61
N THR A 274 -3.34 1.26 4.63
CA THR A 274 -4.04 1.75 5.83
C THR A 274 -3.22 2.81 6.57
N ALA A 275 -1.93 2.58 6.77
CA ALA A 275 -1.04 3.54 7.43
C ALA A 275 -0.95 4.87 6.67
N ILE A 276 -0.82 4.82 5.34
CA ILE A 276 -0.85 6.01 4.47
C ILE A 276 -2.16 6.78 4.65
N SER A 277 -3.30 6.09 4.59
CA SER A 277 -4.59 6.74 4.76
C SER A 277 -4.72 7.43 6.12
N GLU A 278 -4.21 6.81 7.20
CA GLU A 278 -4.22 7.41 8.53
C GLU A 278 -3.32 8.67 8.63
N LEU A 279 -2.15 8.66 7.99
CA LEU A 279 -1.28 9.84 7.89
C LEU A 279 -1.93 10.97 7.09
N GLU A 280 -2.54 10.66 5.93
CA GLU A 280 -3.23 11.62 5.08
C GLU A 280 -4.44 12.25 5.78
N ARG A 281 -5.18 11.48 6.58
CA ARG A 281 -6.27 11.99 7.42
C ARG A 281 -5.78 12.97 8.50
N CYS A 282 -4.52 12.88 8.91
CA CYS A 282 -3.86 13.86 9.77
C CYS A 282 -3.36 15.10 9.00
N GLY A 283 -3.58 15.16 7.68
CA GLY A 283 -3.10 16.24 6.81
C GLY A 283 -1.63 16.12 6.41
N ILE A 284 -1.04 14.93 6.53
CA ILE A 284 0.36 14.68 6.16
C ILE A 284 0.43 14.18 4.72
N SER A 285 1.32 14.77 3.92
CA SER A 285 1.58 14.31 2.56
C SER A 285 2.43 13.05 2.56
N THR A 286 1.98 12.01 1.87
CA THR A 286 2.70 10.74 1.69
C THR A 286 3.35 10.62 0.30
N GLY A 287 3.22 11.67 -0.52
CA GLY A 287 3.88 11.78 -1.82
C GLY A 287 3.57 10.61 -2.75
N SER A 288 4.60 9.84 -3.06
CA SER A 288 4.54 8.72 -4.02
C SER A 288 4.43 7.34 -3.36
N ALA A 289 4.20 7.29 -2.04
CA ALA A 289 4.23 6.06 -1.26
C ALA A 289 3.26 4.99 -1.78
N ASN A 290 2.03 5.35 -2.16
CA ASN A 290 1.05 4.40 -2.75
C ASN A 290 1.58 3.72 -4.02
N SER A 291 2.15 4.49 -4.94
CA SER A 291 2.73 3.94 -6.18
C SER A 291 3.91 3.01 -5.89
N LYS A 292 4.75 3.35 -4.90
CA LYS A 292 5.88 2.50 -4.49
C LYS A 292 5.40 1.19 -3.87
N ILE A 293 4.35 1.23 -3.05
CA ILE A 293 3.72 0.04 -2.47
C ILE A 293 3.22 -0.88 -3.59
N GLU A 294 2.49 -0.35 -4.57
CA GLU A 294 1.99 -1.14 -5.72
C GLU A 294 3.12 -1.78 -6.51
N LYS A 295 4.23 -1.05 -6.72
CA LYS A 295 5.42 -1.61 -7.37
C LYS A 295 6.15 -2.68 -6.56
N LEU A 296 6.00 -2.70 -5.24
CA LEU A 296 6.59 -3.69 -4.33
C LEU A 296 5.67 -4.90 -4.13
N ALA A 297 4.36 -4.74 -4.32
CA ALA A 297 3.34 -5.76 -4.14
C ALA A 297 3.27 -6.73 -5.33
N TRP A 298 4.40 -7.36 -5.63
CA TRP A 298 4.52 -8.35 -6.70
C TRP A 298 4.76 -9.77 -6.17
N PHE A 299 4.74 -9.99 -4.86
CA PHE A 299 4.92 -11.33 -4.29
C PHE A 299 3.66 -12.17 -4.45
N VAL A 300 3.84 -13.35 -5.05
CA VAL A 300 2.74 -14.24 -5.45
C VAL A 300 2.62 -15.49 -4.56
N GLY A 301 3.53 -15.64 -3.59
CA GLY A 301 3.61 -16.89 -2.80
C GLY A 301 4.11 -18.08 -3.63
N GLY A 302 3.79 -19.29 -3.19
CA GLY A 302 4.20 -20.56 -3.81
C GLY A 302 5.19 -21.37 -2.99
N ASP A 303 5.42 -22.64 -3.37
CA ASP A 303 6.39 -23.52 -2.71
C ASP A 303 7.81 -23.08 -3.08
N PRO A 304 8.61 -22.54 -2.13
CA PRO A 304 9.94 -22.04 -2.44
C PRO A 304 10.85 -23.12 -3.01
N THR A 305 10.66 -24.38 -2.64
CA THR A 305 11.46 -25.50 -3.15
C THR A 305 11.21 -25.70 -4.64
N LYS A 306 9.94 -25.65 -5.06
CA LYS A 306 9.56 -25.79 -6.47
C LYS A 306 10.00 -24.59 -7.30
N ILE A 307 9.90 -23.39 -6.74
CA ILE A 307 10.35 -22.17 -7.41
C ILE A 307 11.88 -22.19 -7.62
N ARG A 308 12.66 -22.63 -6.62
CA ARG A 308 14.11 -22.82 -6.80
C ARG A 308 14.44 -23.81 -7.91
N GLN A 309 13.70 -24.91 -7.97
CA GLN A 309 13.86 -25.90 -9.04
C GLN A 309 13.56 -25.31 -10.42
N LEU A 310 12.49 -24.50 -10.56
CA LEU A 310 12.17 -23.78 -11.80
C LEU A 310 13.29 -22.82 -12.19
N GLN A 311 13.74 -21.97 -11.25
CA GLN A 311 14.81 -20.99 -11.48
C GLN A 311 16.12 -21.68 -11.92
N SER A 312 16.47 -22.80 -11.28
CA SER A 312 17.66 -23.58 -11.62
C SER A 312 17.59 -24.14 -13.04
N LYS A 313 16.42 -24.66 -13.44
CA LYS A 313 16.20 -25.17 -14.79
C LYS A 313 16.24 -24.05 -15.84
N LEU A 314 15.60 -22.91 -15.57
CA LEU A 314 15.65 -21.74 -16.48
C LEU A 314 17.08 -21.23 -16.65
N ASN A 315 17.89 -21.22 -15.58
CA ASN A 315 19.32 -20.90 -15.64
C ASN A 315 20.10 -21.86 -16.53
N ALA A 316 19.84 -23.16 -16.43
CA ALA A 316 20.51 -24.18 -17.24
C ALA A 316 20.23 -24.06 -18.74
N LEU A 317 19.15 -23.38 -19.13
CA LEU A 317 18.80 -23.15 -20.54
C LEU A 317 19.52 -21.95 -21.16
N HIS A 318 20.14 -21.09 -20.35
CA HIS A 318 20.88 -19.90 -20.80
C HIS A 318 20.08 -18.94 -21.72
N LEU A 319 18.76 -18.89 -21.58
CA LEU A 319 17.85 -18.08 -22.41
C LEU A 319 17.64 -16.65 -21.87
N SER A 320 18.15 -16.36 -20.68
CA SER A 320 18.07 -15.05 -20.05
C SER A 320 19.23 -14.83 -19.08
N ASN A 321 19.30 -13.64 -18.49
CA ASN A 321 20.24 -13.35 -17.41
C ASN A 321 20.05 -14.35 -16.26
N GLN A 322 21.16 -14.78 -15.65
CA GLN A 322 21.14 -15.77 -14.57
C GLN A 322 20.21 -15.32 -13.42
N LEU A 323 19.15 -16.10 -13.21
CA LEU A 323 18.24 -16.01 -12.09
C LEU A 323 18.95 -16.42 -10.80
N LEU A 324 18.50 -15.83 -9.70
CA LEU A 324 18.86 -16.29 -8.37
C LEU A 324 17.87 -17.39 -7.99
N GLU A 325 18.37 -18.54 -7.54
CA GLU A 325 17.56 -19.68 -7.08
C GLU A 325 17.10 -19.43 -5.63
N ASP A 326 16.38 -18.32 -5.41
CA ASP A 326 15.94 -17.88 -4.08
C ASP A 326 14.61 -18.50 -3.64
N GLY A 327 13.84 -19.06 -4.60
CA GLY A 327 12.52 -19.64 -4.33
C GLY A 327 11.41 -18.60 -4.33
N VAL A 328 11.67 -17.41 -4.87
CA VAL A 328 10.69 -16.32 -4.97
C VAL A 328 10.26 -16.15 -6.43
N TYR A 329 8.97 -16.38 -6.71
CA TYR A 329 8.43 -16.17 -8.05
C TYR A 329 8.17 -14.68 -8.28
N GLY A 330 9.17 -13.97 -8.80
CA GLY A 330 9.09 -12.55 -9.11
C GLY A 330 9.25 -12.22 -10.59
N ARG A 331 9.19 -10.92 -10.93
CA ARG A 331 9.28 -10.41 -12.31
C ARG A 331 10.43 -10.99 -13.14
N ARG A 332 11.61 -11.22 -12.54
CA ARG A 332 12.76 -11.81 -13.25
C ARG A 332 12.52 -13.28 -13.61
N THR A 333 12.00 -14.06 -12.67
CA THR A 333 11.64 -15.46 -12.89
C THR A 333 10.56 -15.55 -13.96
N ASP A 334 9.57 -14.66 -13.91
CA ASP A 334 8.50 -14.58 -14.89
C ASP A 334 8.99 -14.16 -16.28
N SER A 335 9.85 -13.15 -16.39
CA SER A 335 10.48 -12.75 -17.66
C SER A 335 11.34 -13.88 -18.25
N ALA A 336 12.11 -14.60 -17.43
CA ALA A 336 12.90 -15.74 -17.90
C ALA A 336 12.00 -16.89 -18.37
N ARG A 337 10.88 -17.11 -17.69
CA ARG A 337 9.83 -18.07 -18.09
C ARG A 337 9.15 -17.63 -19.39
N PHE A 338 8.85 -16.34 -19.57
CA PHE A 338 8.30 -15.79 -20.82
C PHE A 338 9.27 -15.97 -21.99
N ASN A 339 10.55 -15.61 -21.82
CA ASN A 339 11.58 -15.81 -22.85
C ASN A 339 11.73 -17.29 -23.20
N PHE A 340 11.68 -18.18 -22.21
CA PHE A 340 11.67 -19.62 -22.47
C PHE A 340 10.49 -20.04 -23.36
N MET A 341 9.29 -19.52 -23.08
CA MET A 341 8.09 -19.80 -23.89
C MET A 341 8.19 -19.21 -25.30
N GLU A 342 8.74 -18.01 -25.45
CA GLU A 342 8.96 -17.36 -26.74
C GLU A 342 9.97 -18.16 -27.60
N GLU A 343 11.12 -18.53 -27.02
CA GLU A 343 12.14 -19.36 -27.68
C GLU A 343 11.64 -20.78 -27.99
N LEU A 344 10.72 -21.30 -27.16
CA LEU A 344 10.03 -22.55 -27.40
C LEU A 344 9.09 -22.46 -28.62
N ILE A 345 8.28 -21.38 -28.69
CA ILE A 345 7.40 -21.09 -29.83
C ILE A 345 8.22 -20.93 -31.12
N HIS A 346 9.41 -20.32 -31.03
CA HIS A 346 10.31 -20.13 -32.16
C HIS A 346 11.19 -21.37 -32.47
N GLY A 347 11.23 -22.36 -31.56
CA GLY A 347 11.92 -23.63 -31.74
C GLY A 347 13.44 -23.53 -31.73
N THR A 348 13.98 -22.62 -30.92
CA THR A 348 15.40 -22.25 -30.85
C THR A 348 16.11 -22.77 -29.58
N VAL A 349 15.42 -23.55 -28.74
CA VAL A 349 15.98 -24.19 -27.54
C VAL A 349 16.95 -25.35 -27.90
N PRO A 350 18.27 -25.28 -27.60
CA PRO A 350 19.28 -26.17 -28.19
C PRO A 350 19.31 -27.65 -27.72
N SER A 351 18.69 -28.01 -26.59
CA SER A 351 18.92 -29.30 -25.89
C SER A 351 17.94 -30.43 -26.22
N LEU A 352 16.97 -30.21 -27.12
CA LEU A 352 15.76 -31.05 -27.24
C LEU A 352 15.78 -32.11 -28.36
N THR A 353 16.93 -32.46 -28.94
CA THR A 353 17.03 -33.25 -30.19
C THR A 353 16.81 -34.78 -30.10
N TRP A 354 16.39 -35.35 -28.95
CA TRP A 354 16.54 -36.79 -28.66
C TRP A 354 15.27 -37.62 -28.31
N VAL A 355 14.02 -37.14 -28.52
CA VAL A 355 12.79 -37.85 -28.07
C VAL A 355 11.94 -38.41 -29.22
N ASP A 356 11.43 -39.65 -29.11
CA ASP A 356 10.36 -40.23 -29.97
C ASP A 356 8.99 -39.61 -29.57
N PRO A 357 8.41 -38.75 -30.42
CA PRO A 357 7.19 -38.02 -30.11
C PRO A 357 5.91 -38.89 -30.11
N LEU A 358 5.92 -40.02 -30.82
CA LEU A 358 4.76 -40.92 -30.89
C LEU A 358 4.74 -41.94 -29.74
N GLN A 359 5.83 -42.04 -28.98
CA GLN A 359 6.05 -43.08 -27.96
C GLN A 359 5.63 -44.45 -28.50
N SER A 360 6.12 -44.81 -29.69
CA SER A 360 5.56 -45.90 -30.52
C SER A 360 5.53 -47.25 -29.78
N ASN A 361 6.48 -47.46 -28.87
CA ASN A 361 6.58 -48.65 -28.01
C ASN A 361 5.47 -48.76 -26.94
N TRP A 362 4.81 -47.66 -26.59
CA TRP A 362 3.79 -47.59 -25.55
C TRP A 362 2.39 -47.33 -26.11
N THR A 363 2.29 -46.50 -27.16
CA THR A 363 1.02 -46.20 -27.83
C THR A 363 0.62 -47.27 -28.84
N GLY A 364 1.60 -48.06 -29.33
CA GLY A 364 1.37 -49.01 -30.42
C GLY A 364 1.04 -48.31 -31.74
N ILE A 365 1.37 -47.03 -31.91
CA ILE A 365 1.09 -46.25 -33.13
C ILE A 365 2.42 -45.88 -33.80
N ALA A 366 2.47 -46.04 -35.12
CA ALA A 366 3.63 -45.68 -35.93
C ALA A 366 3.23 -44.79 -37.10
N ALA A 367 4.16 -43.93 -37.54
CA ALA A 367 4.00 -43.20 -38.79
C ALA A 367 4.39 -44.11 -39.97
N ALA A 368 3.55 -44.14 -41.00
CA ALA A 368 3.76 -44.97 -42.19
C ALA A 368 3.34 -44.22 -43.46
N THR A 369 3.88 -44.66 -44.60
CA THR A 369 3.59 -44.05 -45.90
C THR A 369 2.54 -44.86 -46.66
N LYS A 370 1.55 -44.19 -47.25
CA LYS A 370 0.58 -44.74 -48.22
C LYS A 370 1.02 -44.30 -49.61
N THR A 371 1.31 -45.24 -50.50
CA THR A 371 1.59 -44.95 -51.92
C THR A 371 0.34 -45.20 -52.76
N THR A 372 -0.12 -44.18 -53.49
CA THR A 372 -1.26 -44.31 -54.41
C THR A 372 -0.88 -45.04 -55.70
N LYS A 373 -1.87 -45.50 -56.47
CA LYS A 373 -1.66 -46.15 -57.79
C LYS A 373 -0.87 -45.29 -58.78
N GLY A 374 -0.89 -43.96 -58.61
CA GLY A 374 -0.13 -42.99 -59.41
C GLY A 374 1.24 -42.64 -58.83
N GLY A 375 1.75 -43.38 -57.84
CA GLY A 375 3.09 -43.18 -57.26
C GLY A 375 3.21 -42.05 -56.24
N ARG A 376 2.14 -41.28 -55.97
CA ARG A 376 2.14 -40.24 -54.92
C ARG A 376 2.15 -40.89 -53.54
N GLN A 377 3.03 -40.42 -52.68
CA GLN A 377 3.16 -40.86 -51.30
C GLN A 377 2.36 -39.91 -50.39
N PHE A 378 1.77 -40.47 -49.34
CA PHE A 378 1.00 -39.77 -48.33
C PHE A 378 1.41 -40.30 -46.96
N SER A 379 1.50 -39.41 -45.98
CA SER A 379 1.77 -39.78 -44.59
C SER A 379 0.47 -40.26 -43.93
N LYS A 380 0.54 -41.34 -43.16
CA LYS A 380 -0.55 -41.88 -42.34
C LYS A 380 -0.03 -42.31 -40.99
N LEU A 381 -0.92 -42.36 -40.01
CA LEU A 381 -0.66 -43.09 -38.77
C LEU A 381 -1.32 -44.46 -38.83
N VAL A 382 -0.57 -45.46 -38.40
CA VAL A 382 -1.01 -46.85 -38.36
C VAL A 382 -0.85 -47.43 -36.97
N SER A 383 -1.65 -48.44 -36.66
CA SER A 383 -1.33 -49.33 -35.55
C SER A 383 -0.07 -50.14 -35.89
N ALA A 384 0.90 -50.16 -34.99
CA ALA A 384 2.19 -50.80 -35.16
C ALA A 384 2.10 -52.34 -35.27
N ASP A 385 1.04 -52.93 -34.71
CA ASP A 385 0.79 -54.38 -34.68
C ASP A 385 0.06 -54.91 -35.93
N SER A 386 -0.82 -54.11 -36.53
CA SER A 386 -1.74 -54.53 -37.59
C SER A 386 -1.62 -53.73 -38.87
N SER A 387 -0.76 -52.69 -38.89
CA SER A 387 -0.62 -51.73 -39.99
C SER A 387 -1.95 -51.06 -40.41
N LEU A 388 -2.97 -51.14 -39.55
CA LEU A 388 -4.29 -50.58 -39.77
C LEU A 388 -4.17 -49.04 -39.81
N PRO A 389 -4.59 -48.36 -40.89
CA PRO A 389 -4.59 -46.90 -40.93
C PRO A 389 -5.60 -46.35 -39.92
N LEU A 390 -5.11 -45.57 -38.97
CA LEU A 390 -5.90 -44.93 -37.92
C LEU A 390 -6.20 -43.46 -38.25
N PHE A 391 -5.28 -42.78 -38.93
CA PHE A 391 -5.43 -41.40 -39.35
C PHE A 391 -4.71 -41.14 -40.68
N SER A 392 -5.34 -40.37 -41.57
CA SER A 392 -4.70 -39.80 -42.76
C SER A 392 -5.47 -38.60 -43.29
N ALA A 393 -4.78 -37.61 -43.83
CA ALA A 393 -5.41 -36.63 -44.71
C ALA A 393 -5.63 -37.24 -46.11
N ASP A 394 -6.78 -37.00 -46.72
CA ASP A 394 -7.14 -37.52 -48.03
C ASP A 394 -7.89 -36.47 -48.86
N LEU A 395 -7.93 -36.70 -50.17
CA LEU A 395 -8.57 -35.85 -51.16
C LEU A 395 -9.27 -36.74 -52.17
N HIS A 396 -10.60 -36.76 -52.11
CA HIS A 396 -11.44 -37.42 -53.10
C HIS A 396 -12.83 -36.79 -53.12
N PRO A 397 -13.60 -36.92 -54.23
CA PRO A 397 -14.95 -36.38 -54.30
C PRO A 397 -15.86 -36.98 -53.22
N TYR A 398 -16.50 -36.14 -52.41
CA TYR A 398 -17.39 -36.55 -51.33
C TYR A 398 -18.61 -35.62 -51.26
N GLN A 399 -19.80 -36.18 -51.09
CA GLN A 399 -21.08 -35.46 -50.99
C GLN A 399 -21.28 -34.32 -52.04
N GLY A 400 -20.83 -34.54 -53.27
CA GLY A 400 -20.98 -33.57 -54.37
C GLY A 400 -19.89 -32.49 -54.45
N ASN A 401 -18.95 -32.42 -53.50
CA ASN A 401 -17.75 -31.59 -53.61
C ASN A 401 -16.65 -32.38 -54.35
N PRO A 402 -16.21 -31.94 -55.56
CA PRO A 402 -15.17 -32.64 -56.32
C PRO A 402 -13.75 -32.49 -55.73
N ASN A 403 -13.52 -31.48 -54.88
CA ASN A 403 -12.24 -31.18 -54.24
C ASN A 403 -12.38 -31.16 -52.72
N TYR A 404 -12.87 -32.26 -52.16
CA TYR A 404 -13.12 -32.39 -50.72
C TYR A 404 -11.84 -32.80 -50.00
N TYR A 405 -11.17 -31.83 -49.38
CA TYR A 405 -10.03 -32.06 -48.50
C TYR A 405 -10.55 -32.49 -47.14
N HIS A 406 -10.17 -33.66 -46.65
CA HIS A 406 -10.73 -34.17 -45.39
C HIS A 406 -9.72 -35.04 -44.65
N ILE A 407 -10.06 -35.35 -43.41
CA ILE A 407 -9.38 -36.36 -42.60
C ILE A 407 -10.17 -37.66 -42.59
N ASN A 408 -9.46 -38.77 -42.66
CA ASN A 408 -10.00 -40.10 -42.39
C ASN A 408 -9.51 -40.56 -41.03
N VAL A 409 -10.45 -41.05 -40.23
CA VAL A 409 -10.21 -41.51 -38.87
C VAL A 409 -10.85 -42.87 -38.69
N ARG A 410 -10.10 -43.83 -38.15
CA ARG A 410 -10.62 -45.19 -37.97
C ARG A 410 -10.41 -45.70 -36.56
N ALA A 411 -11.49 -46.20 -35.96
CA ALA A 411 -11.52 -46.89 -34.68
C ALA A 411 -10.65 -48.16 -34.72
N SER A 412 -9.85 -48.40 -33.66
CA SER A 412 -9.19 -49.69 -33.47
C SER A 412 -10.23 -50.77 -33.23
N ALA A 413 -9.90 -52.03 -33.54
CA ALA A 413 -10.79 -53.17 -33.30
C ALA A 413 -11.24 -53.26 -31.83
N GLU A 414 -10.33 -52.90 -30.91
CA GLU A 414 -10.50 -52.94 -29.45
C GLU A 414 -11.23 -51.69 -28.88
N ALA A 415 -11.60 -50.73 -29.73
CA ALA A 415 -12.30 -49.53 -29.28
C ALA A 415 -13.72 -49.85 -28.76
N SER A 416 -14.11 -49.20 -27.67
CA SER A 416 -15.46 -49.24 -27.09
C SER A 416 -16.51 -48.58 -28.02
N ALA A 417 -17.79 -48.79 -27.71
CA ALA A 417 -18.90 -48.35 -28.56
C ALA A 417 -18.94 -46.82 -28.77
N TRP A 418 -18.67 -46.04 -27.73
CA TRP A 418 -18.68 -44.58 -27.82
C TRP A 418 -17.51 -44.05 -28.67
N GLN A 419 -16.35 -44.70 -28.62
CA GLN A 419 -15.19 -44.36 -29.45
C GLN A 419 -15.44 -44.63 -30.94
N LYS A 420 -16.12 -45.74 -31.25
CA LYS A 420 -16.56 -46.07 -32.60
C LYS A 420 -17.56 -45.04 -33.12
N SER A 421 -18.49 -44.59 -32.27
CA SER A 421 -19.45 -43.53 -32.57
C SER A 421 -18.76 -42.20 -32.89
N LEU A 422 -17.86 -41.74 -32.02
CA LEU A 422 -17.16 -40.47 -32.22
C LEU A 422 -16.21 -40.51 -33.43
N THR A 423 -15.53 -41.64 -33.66
CA THR A 423 -14.71 -41.83 -34.87
C THR A 423 -15.55 -41.71 -36.13
N SER A 424 -16.76 -42.27 -36.15
CA SER A 424 -17.67 -42.16 -37.31
C SER A 424 -18.15 -40.74 -37.59
N GLN A 425 -18.15 -39.86 -36.59
CA GLN A 425 -18.52 -38.44 -36.75
C GLN A 425 -17.37 -37.58 -37.30
N VAL A 426 -16.11 -38.00 -37.07
CA VAL A 426 -14.91 -37.26 -37.48
C VAL A 426 -14.28 -37.83 -38.76
N ASP A 427 -14.61 -39.08 -39.10
CA ASP A 427 -14.24 -39.67 -40.39
C ASP A 427 -14.90 -38.90 -41.54
N HIS A 428 -14.11 -38.56 -42.56
CA HIS A 428 -14.49 -37.66 -43.65
C HIS A 428 -14.82 -36.21 -43.23
N MET A 429 -14.32 -35.72 -42.09
CA MET A 429 -14.47 -34.31 -41.73
C MET A 429 -13.66 -33.41 -42.67
N GLU A 430 -14.32 -32.42 -43.29
CA GLU A 430 -13.68 -31.45 -44.18
C GLU A 430 -12.63 -30.61 -43.45
N ILE A 431 -11.50 -30.36 -44.11
CA ILE A 431 -10.42 -29.50 -43.65
C ILE A 431 -10.04 -28.51 -44.75
N SER A 432 -9.34 -27.43 -44.41
CA SER A 432 -8.84 -26.51 -45.43
C SER A 432 -7.78 -27.17 -46.30
N LYS A 433 -7.59 -26.64 -47.52
CA LYS A 433 -6.52 -27.08 -48.43
C LYS A 433 -5.14 -26.91 -47.79
N GLU A 434 -4.95 -25.85 -47.01
CA GLU A 434 -3.70 -25.55 -46.30
C GLU A 434 -3.42 -26.60 -45.22
N ALA A 435 -4.45 -27.00 -44.46
CA ALA A 435 -4.34 -28.08 -43.48
C ALA A 435 -4.04 -29.42 -44.18
N TYR A 436 -4.71 -29.70 -45.30
CA TYR A 436 -4.44 -30.88 -46.11
C TYR A 436 -3.01 -30.91 -46.66
N ASP A 437 -2.50 -29.80 -47.19
CA ASP A 437 -1.16 -29.70 -47.75
C ASP A 437 -0.06 -29.95 -46.70
N ILE A 438 -0.35 -29.67 -45.43
CA ILE A 438 0.52 -29.96 -44.28
C ILE A 438 0.41 -31.42 -43.85
N LEU A 439 -0.81 -31.92 -43.69
CA LEU A 439 -1.08 -33.25 -43.14
C LEU A 439 -0.78 -34.39 -44.14
N LYS A 440 -0.88 -34.13 -45.45
CA LYS A 440 -0.68 -35.17 -46.46
C LYS A 440 0.75 -35.71 -46.52
N ASP A 441 1.75 -34.91 -46.13
CA ASP A 441 3.20 -35.23 -46.27
C ASP A 441 4.00 -34.98 -44.98
N PHE A 442 3.37 -35.11 -43.80
CA PHE A 442 4.00 -34.78 -42.52
C PHE A 442 5.31 -35.53 -42.23
N GLN A 443 5.55 -36.71 -42.83
CA GLN A 443 6.80 -37.46 -42.67
C GLN A 443 7.96 -36.94 -43.54
N TYR A 444 7.67 -36.27 -44.66
CA TYR A 444 8.67 -35.93 -45.69
C TYR A 444 8.92 -34.42 -45.82
N SER A 445 7.97 -33.59 -45.41
CA SER A 445 8.16 -32.15 -45.42
C SER A 445 9.08 -31.73 -44.27
N ALA A 446 10.34 -31.43 -44.57
CA ALA A 446 11.32 -30.97 -43.58
C ALA A 446 10.88 -29.70 -42.81
N LYS A 447 9.96 -28.89 -43.38
CA LYS A 447 9.31 -27.76 -42.69
C LYS A 447 8.25 -28.22 -41.69
N VAL A 448 7.45 -29.23 -42.03
CA VAL A 448 6.40 -29.79 -41.16
C VAL A 448 6.99 -30.69 -40.08
N VAL A 449 8.03 -31.48 -40.40
CA VAL A 449 8.83 -32.23 -39.41
C VAL A 449 9.53 -31.26 -38.44
N LYS A 450 9.99 -30.08 -38.91
CA LYS A 450 10.45 -29.03 -38.00
C LYS A 450 9.31 -28.51 -37.13
N ILE A 451 8.17 -28.10 -37.69
CA ILE A 451 7.08 -27.48 -36.91
C ILE A 451 6.41 -28.48 -35.95
N ALA A 452 5.95 -29.63 -36.45
CA ALA A 452 5.33 -30.68 -35.65
C ALA A 452 6.35 -31.34 -34.71
N GLY A 453 7.57 -31.64 -35.17
CA GLY A 453 8.63 -32.16 -34.31
C GLY A 453 9.05 -31.19 -33.20
N ARG A 454 9.03 -29.86 -33.45
CA ARG A 454 9.27 -28.83 -32.43
C ARG A 454 8.15 -28.72 -31.40
N ILE A 455 6.91 -28.99 -31.79
CA ILE A 455 5.75 -29.03 -30.88
C ILE A 455 5.72 -30.34 -30.07
N PHE A 456 6.10 -31.46 -30.68
CA PHE A 456 6.10 -32.77 -30.02
C PHE A 456 7.34 -33.08 -29.15
N LEU A 457 8.46 -32.36 -29.32
CA LEU A 457 9.70 -32.53 -28.53
C LEU A 457 9.64 -31.89 -27.13
N VAL A 458 8.53 -31.26 -26.80
CA VAL A 458 8.38 -30.41 -25.62
C VAL A 458 7.88 -31.23 -24.44
N ALA A 459 8.82 -31.87 -23.75
CA ALA A 459 8.49 -32.91 -22.81
C ALA A 459 8.77 -32.45 -21.37
N GLY A 460 7.68 -32.22 -20.61
CA GLY A 460 7.67 -31.84 -19.19
C GLY A 460 7.77 -30.34 -18.93
N ALA A 461 8.84 -29.68 -19.39
CA ALA A 461 9.19 -28.32 -18.91
C ALA A 461 8.21 -27.26 -19.38
N ALA A 462 7.73 -27.41 -20.62
CA ALA A 462 6.72 -26.49 -21.12
C ALA A 462 5.31 -26.86 -20.73
N LEU A 463 5.01 -28.11 -20.33
CA LEU A 463 3.68 -28.43 -19.79
C LEU A 463 3.50 -27.72 -18.44
N ASP A 464 4.50 -27.78 -17.56
CA ASP A 464 4.53 -26.99 -16.33
C ASP A 464 4.54 -25.48 -16.60
N ALA A 465 5.29 -25.02 -17.60
CA ALA A 465 5.36 -23.60 -17.96
C ALA A 465 4.12 -23.09 -18.70
N LEU A 466 3.33 -23.96 -19.35
CA LEU A 466 2.04 -23.70 -20.02
C LEU A 466 0.88 -23.72 -19.03
N GLU A 467 0.86 -24.68 -18.10
CA GLU A 467 -0.12 -24.72 -17.01
C GLU A 467 0.06 -23.50 -16.11
N LEU A 468 1.30 -23.16 -15.75
CA LEU A 468 1.62 -21.91 -15.08
C LEU A 468 1.40 -20.68 -15.99
N ALA A 469 1.51 -20.79 -17.32
CA ALA A 469 1.26 -19.69 -18.27
C ALA A 469 -0.17 -19.20 -18.21
N ASN A 470 -1.08 -20.13 -18.42
CA ASN A 470 -2.48 -19.83 -18.67
C ASN A 470 -3.09 -19.36 -17.36
N THR A 471 -2.68 -19.94 -16.22
CA THR A 471 -3.16 -19.48 -14.92
C THR A 471 -2.59 -18.11 -14.52
N ILE A 472 -1.32 -17.81 -14.85
CA ILE A 472 -0.74 -16.46 -14.66
C ILE A 472 -1.37 -15.44 -15.61
N ASP A 473 -1.67 -15.81 -16.86
CA ASP A 473 -2.32 -14.93 -17.85
C ASP A 473 -3.77 -14.63 -17.45
N ASP A 474 -4.51 -15.64 -16.97
CA ASP A 474 -5.87 -15.49 -16.46
C ASP A 474 -5.92 -14.60 -15.21
N ASP A 475 -4.94 -14.73 -14.30
CA ASP A 475 -4.85 -13.91 -13.08
C ASP A 475 -4.33 -12.48 -13.40
N LEU A 476 -3.30 -12.32 -14.25
CA LEU A 476 -2.80 -11.00 -14.68
C LEU A 476 -3.82 -10.17 -15.50
N HIS A 477 -4.82 -10.82 -16.10
CA HIS A 477 -5.91 -10.17 -16.83
C HIS A 477 -7.23 -10.10 -16.03
N ASP A 478 -7.25 -10.49 -14.76
CA ASP A 478 -8.39 -10.29 -13.87
C ASP A 478 -8.47 -8.85 -13.35
N ALA A 479 -9.46 -8.56 -12.49
CA ALA A 479 -9.73 -7.19 -12.05
C ALA A 479 -8.63 -6.56 -11.19
N ASP A 480 -7.76 -7.35 -10.56
CA ASP A 480 -6.67 -6.84 -9.71
C ASP A 480 -5.29 -6.89 -10.39
N GLY A 481 -5.17 -7.61 -11.52
CA GLY A 481 -3.97 -7.66 -12.35
C GLY A 481 -2.78 -8.33 -11.65
N LYS A 482 -3.07 -9.13 -10.62
CA LYS A 482 -2.08 -9.88 -9.84
C LYS A 482 -2.26 -11.37 -10.07
N ILE A 483 -1.25 -12.14 -9.70
CA ILE A 483 -1.31 -13.59 -9.79
C ILE A 483 -2.09 -14.14 -8.58
N GLY A 484 -3.17 -14.87 -8.84
CA GLY A 484 -4.22 -15.26 -7.90
C GLY A 484 -4.15 -16.70 -7.41
N LYS A 485 -5.18 -17.08 -6.64
CA LYS A 485 -5.30 -18.38 -5.94
C LYS A 485 -5.39 -19.59 -6.91
N SER A 486 -5.73 -19.33 -8.17
CA SER A 486 -5.74 -20.32 -9.24
C SER A 486 -4.32 -20.76 -9.57
N THR A 487 -3.40 -19.79 -9.75
CA THR A 487 -1.98 -20.06 -10.00
C THR A 487 -1.31 -20.82 -8.85
N TYR A 488 -1.73 -20.54 -7.61
CA TYR A 488 -1.29 -21.27 -6.42
C TYR A 488 -1.62 -22.77 -6.47
N THR A 489 -2.79 -23.16 -7.01
CA THR A 489 -3.23 -24.56 -7.05
C THR A 489 -2.50 -25.34 -8.14
N SER A 490 -2.24 -24.70 -9.29
CA SER A 490 -1.41 -25.24 -10.38
C SER A 490 0.06 -25.40 -9.96
N ALA A 491 0.62 -24.47 -9.16
CA ALA A 491 1.97 -24.64 -8.61
C ALA A 491 2.09 -25.85 -7.64
N VAL A 492 1.00 -26.19 -6.95
CA VAL A 492 0.92 -27.34 -6.02
C VAL A 492 0.82 -28.68 -6.78
N SER A 493 0.11 -28.76 -7.91
CA SER A 493 -0.05 -29.99 -8.73
C SER A 493 1.24 -30.42 -9.46
N ILE A 494 2.19 -29.51 -9.70
CA ILE A 494 3.47 -29.75 -10.42
C ILE A 494 4.44 -30.72 -9.69
N GLY A 495 4.15 -31.13 -8.46
CA GLY A 495 5.07 -31.90 -7.60
C GLY A 495 5.37 -33.37 -7.99
N GLY A 496 4.76 -33.93 -9.04
CA GLY A 496 4.86 -35.36 -9.34
C GLY A 496 5.84 -35.78 -10.45
N SER A 497 6.19 -34.90 -11.40
CA SER A 497 6.60 -35.36 -12.75
C SER A 497 8.09 -35.27 -13.10
N TRP A 498 8.98 -35.04 -12.13
CA TRP A 498 10.39 -34.70 -12.41
C TRP A 498 11.43 -35.60 -11.74
N ALA A 499 11.34 -36.90 -11.96
CA ALA A 499 12.44 -37.82 -11.67
C ALA A 499 13.23 -38.15 -12.95
N GLY A 500 14.28 -37.38 -13.26
CA GLY A 500 15.33 -37.78 -14.23
C GLY A 500 15.04 -37.52 -15.71
N GLY A 501 16.05 -36.98 -16.41
CA GLY A 501 16.04 -36.49 -17.81
C GLY A 501 15.74 -37.50 -18.93
N ALA A 502 15.09 -38.62 -18.63
CA ALA A 502 14.50 -39.53 -19.62
C ALA A 502 13.04 -39.92 -19.26
N LEU A 503 12.60 -39.69 -18.02
CA LEU A 503 11.25 -39.99 -17.55
C LEU A 503 10.33 -38.76 -17.56
N GLY A 504 10.86 -37.54 -17.41
CA GLY A 504 10.07 -36.30 -17.61
C GLY A 504 9.52 -36.17 -19.03
N ALA A 505 10.26 -36.69 -20.01
CA ALA A 505 9.80 -36.75 -21.39
C ALA A 505 8.70 -37.79 -21.63
N LYS A 506 8.78 -38.92 -20.92
CA LYS A 506 7.70 -39.92 -20.88
C LYS A 506 6.47 -39.38 -20.15
N GLY A 507 6.63 -38.64 -19.06
CA GLY A 507 5.56 -38.05 -18.25
C GLY A 507 4.73 -36.98 -18.98
N GLY A 508 5.38 -36.09 -19.73
CA GLY A 508 4.68 -35.11 -20.59
C GLY A 508 3.95 -35.75 -21.77
N ALA A 509 4.55 -36.77 -22.39
CA ALA A 509 3.88 -37.59 -23.41
C ALA A 509 2.73 -38.43 -22.83
N LEU A 510 2.86 -38.92 -21.59
CA LEU A 510 1.83 -39.61 -20.80
C LEU A 510 0.64 -38.70 -20.50
N ALA A 511 0.87 -37.43 -20.15
CA ALA A 511 -0.20 -36.45 -19.86
C ALA A 511 -0.91 -35.96 -21.13
N GLY A 512 -0.16 -35.67 -22.21
CA GLY A 512 -0.75 -35.38 -23.53
C GLY A 512 -1.53 -36.56 -24.11
N ALA A 513 -1.02 -37.78 -23.90
CA ALA A 513 -1.77 -39.01 -24.19
C ALA A 513 -2.99 -39.16 -23.27
N ALA A 514 -2.92 -38.83 -21.98
CA ALA A 514 -4.03 -38.94 -21.04
C ALA A 514 -5.20 -37.99 -21.35
N ILE A 515 -4.92 -36.77 -21.81
CA ILE A 515 -5.95 -35.82 -22.29
C ILE A 515 -6.58 -36.32 -23.59
N GLY A 516 -5.77 -36.85 -24.51
CA GLY A 516 -6.27 -37.56 -25.70
C GLY A 516 -7.10 -38.81 -25.36
N ILE A 517 -6.73 -39.53 -24.29
CA ILE A 517 -7.40 -40.73 -23.77
C ILE A 517 -8.74 -40.37 -23.12
N ALA A 518 -8.86 -39.23 -22.45
CA ALA A 518 -10.10 -38.76 -21.83
C ALA A 518 -11.17 -38.40 -22.86
N ILE A 519 -10.76 -37.90 -24.04
CA ILE A 519 -11.66 -37.54 -25.14
C ILE A 519 -11.90 -38.72 -26.09
N LEU A 520 -10.91 -39.58 -26.35
CA LEU A 520 -10.95 -40.76 -27.24
C LEU A 520 -9.82 -41.76 -26.87
N PRO A 521 -10.07 -42.83 -26.10
CA PRO A 521 -9.02 -43.81 -25.80
C PRO A 521 -8.48 -44.47 -27.09
N GLY A 522 -7.20 -44.84 -27.13
CA GLY A 522 -6.55 -45.40 -28.32
C GLY A 522 -6.20 -44.36 -29.40
N ILE A 523 -7.18 -43.82 -30.13
CA ILE A 523 -6.97 -42.94 -31.30
C ILE A 523 -6.83 -41.46 -30.96
N GLY A 524 -7.40 -41.02 -29.83
CA GLY A 524 -7.21 -39.66 -29.33
C GLY A 524 -5.76 -39.35 -28.97
N THR A 525 -4.92 -40.37 -28.80
CA THR A 525 -3.45 -40.23 -28.64
C THR A 525 -2.78 -39.60 -29.86
N ALA A 526 -3.21 -40.01 -31.05
CA ALA A 526 -2.67 -39.55 -32.33
C ALA A 526 -3.32 -38.24 -32.80
N ILE A 527 -4.63 -38.12 -32.60
CA ILE A 527 -5.43 -36.96 -33.04
C ILE A 527 -5.33 -35.81 -32.03
N GLY A 528 -5.25 -36.07 -30.74
CA GLY A 528 -4.98 -35.03 -29.73
C GLY A 528 -3.59 -34.41 -29.90
N GLY A 529 -2.60 -35.21 -30.28
CA GLY A 529 -1.26 -34.74 -30.61
C GLY A 529 -1.19 -33.98 -31.95
N ILE A 530 -1.77 -34.53 -33.02
CA ILE A 530 -1.69 -33.95 -34.37
C ILE A 530 -2.72 -32.82 -34.56
N SER A 531 -3.98 -33.01 -34.21
CA SER A 531 -5.02 -31.99 -34.38
C SER A 531 -4.98 -30.93 -33.28
N GLY A 532 -4.69 -31.30 -32.03
CA GLY A 532 -4.50 -30.32 -30.95
C GLY A 532 -3.31 -29.40 -31.24
N GLY A 533 -2.13 -29.96 -31.51
CA GLY A 533 -0.92 -29.16 -31.76
C GLY A 533 -0.91 -28.40 -33.09
N LEU A 534 -1.46 -28.97 -34.17
CA LEU A 534 -1.41 -28.36 -35.49
C LEU A 534 -2.58 -27.39 -35.76
N ILE A 535 -3.79 -27.66 -35.23
CA ILE A 535 -4.94 -26.75 -35.38
C ILE A 535 -4.80 -25.55 -34.43
N LEU A 536 -4.32 -25.75 -33.18
CA LEU A 536 -4.01 -24.64 -32.27
C LEU A 536 -2.80 -23.82 -32.77
N GLY A 537 -1.77 -24.49 -33.32
CA GLY A 537 -0.56 -23.83 -33.83
C GLY A 537 -0.78 -23.01 -35.12
N LEU A 538 -1.64 -23.49 -36.03
CA LEU A 538 -1.93 -22.75 -37.27
C LEU A 538 -2.93 -21.60 -37.04
N ALA A 539 -3.93 -21.77 -36.17
CA ALA A 539 -4.84 -20.70 -35.80
C ALA A 539 -4.15 -19.55 -35.05
N GLY A 540 -3.17 -19.86 -34.17
CA GLY A 540 -2.41 -18.86 -33.41
C GLY A 540 -1.47 -18.00 -34.25
N SER A 541 -0.98 -18.51 -35.39
CA SER A 541 0.00 -17.79 -36.23
C SER A 541 -0.59 -16.76 -37.19
N TYR A 542 -1.91 -16.74 -37.40
CA TYR A 542 -2.58 -15.84 -38.36
C TYR A 542 -3.72 -14.99 -37.79
N ALA A 543 -4.07 -15.15 -36.51
CA ALA A 543 -5.09 -14.33 -35.85
C ALA A 543 -4.57 -13.82 -34.50
N GLY A 544 -4.17 -12.55 -34.46
CA GLY A 544 -4.04 -11.83 -33.20
C GLY A 544 -5.38 -11.78 -32.47
N SER A 545 -5.31 -11.84 -31.14
CA SER A 545 -6.39 -11.65 -30.15
C SER A 545 -7.62 -12.57 -30.30
N SER A 546 -7.59 -13.73 -29.62
CA SER A 546 -8.72 -14.40 -28.93
C SER A 546 -8.44 -15.90 -28.78
N LEU A 547 -7.76 -16.32 -27.72
CA LEU A 547 -7.67 -17.74 -27.34
C LEU A 547 -9.03 -18.31 -26.85
N GLY A 548 -10.00 -17.44 -26.57
CA GLY A 548 -11.30 -17.82 -25.99
C GLY A 548 -12.44 -18.15 -26.98
N LYS A 549 -12.19 -18.54 -28.24
CA LYS A 549 -13.29 -18.78 -29.21
C LYS A 549 -13.35 -20.14 -29.92
N TRP A 550 -12.57 -21.13 -29.51
CA TRP A 550 -12.79 -22.53 -29.95
C TRP A 550 -12.61 -23.51 -28.80
N VAL A 551 -13.50 -23.39 -27.81
CA VAL A 551 -14.00 -24.56 -27.10
C VAL A 551 -15.16 -25.06 -27.96
N ILE A 552 -14.99 -26.20 -28.64
CA ILE A 552 -16.18 -26.95 -29.05
C ILE A 552 -16.87 -27.33 -27.74
N ASP A 553 -18.05 -26.77 -27.54
CA ASP A 553 -18.91 -27.06 -26.41
C ASP A 553 -19.30 -28.54 -26.47
N ILE A 554 -18.57 -29.38 -25.73
CA ILE A 554 -18.86 -30.82 -25.60
C ILE A 554 -19.85 -31.09 -24.46
N THR A 555 -20.48 -30.06 -23.91
CA THR A 555 -21.48 -30.19 -22.84
C THR A 555 -22.91 -30.44 -23.35
N GLU A 556 -23.16 -30.41 -24.67
CA GLU A 556 -24.46 -30.77 -25.28
C GLU A 556 -24.41 -32.07 -26.12
N ILE A 557 -23.81 -33.13 -25.60
CA ILE A 557 -24.07 -34.50 -26.10
C ILE A 557 -24.47 -35.37 -24.91
N GLY A 558 -25.60 -34.99 -24.34
CA GLY A 558 -26.23 -35.63 -23.21
C GLY A 558 -27.75 -35.44 -23.22
N GLU A 559 -28.38 -35.48 -24.40
CA GLU A 559 -29.78 -35.90 -24.60
C GLU A 559 -29.91 -36.72 -25.89
#